data_AF-A0A1F3GDL5-F1
#
_entry.id   AF-A0A1F3GDL5-F1
#
_cell.length_a   1.000
_cell.length_b   1.000
_cell.length_c   1.000
_cell.angle_alpha   90.00
_cell.angle_beta   90.00
_cell.angle_gamma   90.00
#
_symmetry.space_group_name_H-M   'P 1'
#
loop_
_entity.id
_entity.type
_entity.pdbx_description
1 polymer ?
#
loop_
_entity_poly.entity_id
_entity_poly.type
_entity_poly.pdbx_seq_one_letter_code
_entity_poly.pdbx_strand_id
1 'polypeptide(L)'
;MTVALFGQTDEDLIKKTITDSYVIGIHNGGTIEAINKGFHPGFELLGIGQDGNIMTKLPIYTWTENIRQAKEAGRVPSVKTECKFLNIDITGNAAMAKIELHREGKLIFTDYLFLYKFKDSWKIVNKIYFRH
;
A
#
# COMPACT_ATOMS: atom_id res chain seq x y z
N MET A 1 -3.90 -26.34 -31.85
CA MET A 1 -3.60 -24.99 -31.36
C MET A 1 -3.82 -24.98 -29.86
N THR A 2 -2.76 -24.95 -29.07
CA THR A 2 -2.87 -24.88 -27.62
C THR A 2 -2.97 -23.41 -27.24
N VAL A 3 -4.10 -23.01 -26.66
CA VAL A 3 -4.27 -21.67 -26.09
C VAL A 3 -3.35 -21.60 -24.86
N ALA A 4 -2.33 -20.76 -24.91
CA ALA A 4 -1.55 -20.44 -23.72
C ALA A 4 -2.44 -19.60 -22.78
N LEU A 5 -2.82 -20.16 -21.63
CA LEU A 5 -3.33 -19.36 -20.53
C LEU A 5 -2.17 -18.52 -19.99
N PHE A 6 -2.14 -17.23 -20.32
CA PHE A 6 -1.26 -16.29 -19.64
C PHE A 6 -1.80 -16.11 -18.20
N GLY A 7 -1.25 -16.87 -17.26
CA GLY A 7 -1.48 -16.63 -15.83
C GLY A 7 -0.95 -15.26 -15.42
N GLN A 8 -1.57 -14.63 -14.42
CA GLN A 8 -1.06 -13.37 -13.85
C GLN A 8 0.33 -13.59 -13.27
N THR A 9 1.25 -12.66 -13.57
CA THR A 9 2.60 -12.68 -12.99
C THR A 9 2.57 -12.23 -11.53
N ASP A 10 3.62 -12.55 -10.76
CA ASP A 10 3.74 -12.03 -9.40
C ASP A 10 3.82 -10.50 -9.37
N GLU A 11 4.42 -9.88 -10.39
CA GLU A 11 4.43 -8.43 -10.54
C GLU A 11 3.01 -7.86 -10.70
N ASP A 12 2.17 -8.49 -11.53
CA ASP A 12 0.77 -8.09 -11.72
C ASP A 12 -0.03 -8.23 -10.42
N LEU A 13 0.18 -9.33 -9.69
CA LEU A 13 -0.49 -9.58 -8.42
C LEU A 13 -0.06 -8.59 -7.33
N ILE A 14 1.22 -8.22 -7.28
CA ILE A 14 1.74 -7.19 -6.37
C ILE A 14 1.15 -5.82 -6.73
N LYS A 15 1.18 -5.42 -8.00
CA LYS A 15 0.59 -4.16 -8.48
C LYS A 15 -0.89 -4.08 -8.14
N LYS A 16 -1.63 -5.17 -8.34
CA LYS A 16 -3.05 -5.28 -7.99
C LYS A 16 -3.27 -5.15 -6.48
N THR A 17 -2.48 -5.84 -5.67
CA THR A 17 -2.56 -5.78 -4.20
C THR A 17 -2.36 -4.34 -3.70
N ILE A 18 -1.31 -3.68 -4.19
CA ILE A 18 -0.99 -2.27 -3.86
C ILE A 18 -2.10 -1.34 -4.36
N THR A 19 -2.58 -1.52 -5.59
CA THR A 19 -3.62 -0.65 -6.14
C THR A 19 -4.92 -0.77 -5.34
N ASP A 20 -5.43 -1.98 -5.14
CA ASP A 20 -6.73 -2.22 -4.51
C ASP A 20 -6.71 -1.87 -3.02
N SER A 21 -5.69 -2.36 -2.30
CA SER A 21 -5.70 -2.33 -0.84
C SER A 21 -5.03 -1.09 -0.28
N TYR A 22 -4.01 -0.58 -0.98
CA TYR A 22 -3.27 0.60 -0.54
C TYR A 22 -3.76 1.88 -1.22
N VAL A 23 -3.68 1.98 -2.55
CA VAL A 23 -4.04 3.23 -3.25
C VAL A 23 -5.54 3.50 -3.15
N ILE A 24 -6.37 2.52 -3.51
CA ILE A 24 -7.83 2.65 -3.43
C ILE A 24 -8.27 2.60 -1.98
N GLY A 25 -7.90 1.53 -1.25
CA GLY A 25 -8.26 1.32 0.14
C GLY A 25 -7.94 2.50 1.06
N ILE A 26 -6.67 2.89 1.14
CA ILE A 26 -6.21 3.93 2.08
C ILE A 26 -6.44 5.34 1.53
N HIS A 27 -6.04 5.60 0.28
CA HIS A 27 -5.93 6.98 -0.20
C HIS A 27 -7.17 7.50 -0.92
N ASN A 28 -7.98 6.63 -1.53
CA ASN A 28 -9.09 7.03 -2.40
C ASN A 28 -10.45 6.50 -1.89
N GLY A 29 -10.58 6.31 -0.57
CA GLY A 29 -11.87 6.03 0.07
C GLY A 29 -12.39 4.60 -0.09
N GLY A 30 -11.53 3.63 -0.46
CA GLY A 30 -11.89 2.21 -0.52
C GLY A 30 -12.32 1.62 0.82
N THR A 31 -12.89 0.42 0.80
CA THR A 31 -13.50 -0.18 2.01
C THR A 31 -12.45 -0.75 2.97
N ILE A 32 -12.83 -0.94 4.24
CA ILE A 32 -11.94 -1.54 5.25
C ILE A 32 -11.61 -2.99 4.88
N GLU A 33 -12.56 -3.71 4.26
CA GLU A 33 -12.37 -5.06 3.77
C GLU A 33 -11.33 -5.13 2.65
N ALA A 34 -11.35 -4.16 1.73
CA ALA A 34 -10.33 -4.06 0.68
C ALA A 34 -8.93 -3.85 1.26
N ILE A 35 -8.81 -2.98 2.27
CA ILE A 35 -7.54 -2.77 2.98
C ILE A 35 -7.09 -4.08 3.65
N ASN A 36 -7.95 -4.72 4.44
CA ASN A 36 -7.61 -5.94 5.18
C ASN A 36 -7.23 -7.12 4.26
N LYS A 37 -7.70 -7.14 3.01
CA LYS A 37 -7.34 -8.17 2.04
C LYS A 37 -5.86 -8.11 1.66
N GLY A 38 -5.32 -6.92 1.39
CA GLY A 38 -3.94 -6.76 0.93
C GLY A 38 -2.92 -6.44 2.02
N PHE A 39 -3.32 -6.12 3.24
CA PHE A 39 -2.39 -5.95 4.36
C PHE A 39 -2.30 -7.23 5.20
N HIS A 40 -1.11 -7.51 5.72
CA HIS A 40 -0.93 -8.51 6.77
C HIS A 40 -1.36 -7.93 8.13
N PRO A 41 -2.02 -8.69 9.04
CA PRO A 41 -2.41 -8.17 10.35
C PRO A 41 -1.24 -7.65 11.20
N GLY A 42 -0.05 -8.21 11.00
CA GLY A 42 1.20 -7.75 11.63
C GLY A 42 1.91 -6.61 10.90
N PHE A 43 1.25 -5.92 9.95
CA PHE A 43 1.85 -4.79 9.25
C PHE A 43 2.17 -3.63 10.20
N GLU A 44 3.35 -3.03 10.00
CA GLU A 44 3.74 -1.76 10.61
C GLU A 44 4.18 -0.77 9.54
N LEU A 45 3.61 0.44 9.57
CA LEU A 45 4.21 1.61 8.91
C LEU A 45 5.22 2.21 9.88
N LEU A 46 6.46 2.35 9.44
CA LEU A 46 7.53 2.97 10.19
C LEU A 46 7.81 4.36 9.61
N GLY A 47 7.75 5.37 10.48
CA GLY A 47 8.05 6.76 10.14
C GLY A 47 9.21 7.27 10.98
N ILE A 48 9.70 8.46 10.63
CA ILE A 48 10.74 9.16 11.37
C ILE A 48 10.17 10.45 11.97
N GLY A 49 10.52 10.73 13.22
CA GLY A 49 10.17 11.97 13.92
C GLY A 49 10.82 13.19 13.27
N GLN A 50 10.31 14.37 13.58
CA GLN A 50 10.80 15.63 12.99
C GLN A 50 12.29 15.89 13.25
N ASP A 51 12.82 15.36 14.35
CA ASP A 51 14.22 15.49 14.75
C ASP A 51 15.15 14.42 14.15
N GLY A 52 14.60 13.45 13.41
CA GLY A 52 15.38 12.34 12.84
C GLY A 52 15.79 11.24 13.83
N ASN A 53 15.54 11.41 15.13
CA ASN A 53 16.11 10.55 16.17
C ASN A 53 15.13 9.51 16.70
N ILE A 54 13.83 9.72 16.48
CA ILE A 54 12.78 8.83 16.97
C ILE A 54 12.10 8.14 15.79
N MET A 55 11.95 6.83 15.90
CA MET A 55 11.10 6.06 14.99
C MET A 55 9.66 6.05 15.51
N THR A 56 8.70 6.30 14.62
CA THR A 56 7.27 6.15 14.91
C THR A 56 6.75 4.87 14.27
N LYS A 57 5.69 4.31 14.87
CA LYS A 57 5.01 3.11 14.37
C LYS A 57 3.52 3.37 14.23
N LEU A 58 2.96 2.98 13.09
CA LEU A 58 1.52 2.96 12.87
C LEU A 58 1.10 1.57 12.37
N PRO A 59 0.59 0.70 13.26
CA PRO A 59 0.03 -0.59 12.88
C PRO A 59 -1.21 -0.44 11.99
N ILE A 60 -1.47 -1.46 11.16
CA ILE A 60 -2.61 -1.42 10.22
C ILE A 60 -3.98 -1.26 10.91
N TYR A 61 -4.16 -1.83 12.10
CA TYR A 61 -5.42 -1.72 12.83
C TYR A 61 -5.68 -0.28 13.30
N THR A 62 -4.65 0.45 13.71
CA THR A 62 -4.77 1.87 14.07
C THR A 62 -5.04 2.70 12.83
N TRP A 63 -4.39 2.40 11.70
CA TRP A 63 -4.61 3.14 10.46
C TRP A 63 -6.03 2.95 9.90
N THR A 64 -6.52 1.71 9.87
CA THR A 64 -7.88 1.40 9.41
C THR A 64 -8.94 2.01 10.31
N GLU A 65 -8.73 2.03 11.63
CA GLU A 65 -9.61 2.71 12.58
C GLU A 65 -9.68 4.22 12.33
N ASN A 66 -8.52 4.88 12.12
CA ASN A 66 -8.47 6.30 11.77
C ASN A 66 -9.25 6.60 10.48
N ILE A 67 -9.17 5.71 9.48
CA ILE A 67 -9.92 5.83 8.23
C ILE A 67 -11.42 5.67 8.47
N ARG A 68 -11.83 4.70 9.28
CA ARG A 68 -13.24 4.50 9.63
C ARG A 68 -13.83 5.75 10.30
N GLN A 69 -13.15 6.28 11.32
CA GLN A 69 -13.58 7.49 12.02
C GLN A 69 -13.60 8.72 11.10
N ALA A 70 -12.67 8.82 10.14
CA ALA A 70 -12.70 9.87 9.15
C ALA A 70 -13.97 9.78 8.27
N LYS A 71 -14.31 8.57 7.80
CA LYS A 71 -15.51 8.33 6.98
C LYS A 71 -16.81 8.62 7.74
N GLU A 72 -16.91 8.16 8.98
CA GLU A 72 -18.09 8.41 9.84
C GLU A 72 -18.29 9.91 10.10
N ALA A 73 -17.19 10.66 10.20
CA ALA A 73 -17.21 12.12 10.31
C ALA A 73 -17.40 12.85 8.95
N GLY A 74 -17.71 12.13 7.86
CA GLY A 74 -17.89 12.71 6.52
C GLY A 74 -16.60 13.21 5.86
N ARG A 75 -15.42 12.89 6.42
CA ARG A 75 -14.11 13.27 5.87
C ARG A 75 -13.64 12.23 4.85
N VAL A 76 -14.20 12.31 3.65
CA VAL A 76 -13.81 11.47 2.52
C VAL A 76 -12.76 12.22 1.68
N PRO A 77 -11.72 11.55 1.14
CA PRO A 77 -10.77 12.19 0.24
C PRO A 77 -11.50 12.81 -0.97
N SER A 78 -11.42 14.14 -1.11
CA SER A 78 -11.99 14.88 -2.25
C SER A 78 -11.06 14.89 -3.46
N VAL A 79 -9.76 14.73 -3.23
CA VAL A 79 -8.71 14.73 -4.24
C VAL A 79 -8.17 13.31 -4.39
N LYS A 80 -8.20 12.80 -5.62
CA LYS A 80 -7.67 11.48 -5.95
C LYS A 80 -6.15 11.46 -5.80
N THR A 81 -5.65 10.41 -5.17
CA THR A 81 -4.23 10.06 -5.13
C THR A 81 -3.93 9.08 -6.26
N GLU A 82 -2.95 9.40 -7.08
CA GLU A 82 -2.44 8.57 -8.16
C GLU A 82 -1.16 7.87 -7.73
N CYS A 83 -0.96 6.65 -8.20
CA CYS A 83 0.21 5.84 -7.86
C CYS A 83 1.02 5.53 -9.11
N LYS A 84 2.32 5.80 -9.05
CA LYS A 84 3.28 5.42 -10.09
C LYS A 84 4.25 4.39 -9.52
N PHE A 85 4.30 3.22 -10.14
CA PHE A 85 5.28 2.18 -9.78
C PHE A 85 6.62 2.52 -10.41
N LEU A 86 7.66 2.66 -9.60
CA LEU A 86 9.03 2.94 -10.07
C LEU A 86 9.86 1.67 -10.21
N ASN A 87 9.75 0.77 -9.24
CA ASN A 87 10.46 -0.50 -9.24
C ASN A 87 9.67 -1.54 -8.44
N ILE A 88 9.72 -2.79 -8.89
CA ILE A 88 9.25 -3.96 -8.13
C ILE A 88 10.36 -5.01 -8.25
N ASP A 89 10.96 -5.34 -7.11
CA ASP A 89 11.96 -6.40 -7.00
C ASP A 89 11.34 -7.62 -6.31
N ILE A 90 11.56 -8.81 -6.86
CA ILE A 90 10.92 -10.05 -6.42
C ILE A 90 12.00 -11.14 -6.29
N THR A 91 12.12 -11.70 -5.09
CA THR A 91 12.98 -12.86 -4.81
C THR A 91 12.17 -13.94 -4.12
N GLY A 92 11.82 -15.00 -4.86
CA GLY A 92 11.00 -16.09 -4.33
C GLY A 92 9.63 -15.60 -3.87
N ASN A 93 9.37 -15.65 -2.56
CA ASN A 93 8.12 -15.18 -1.95
C ASN A 93 8.22 -13.79 -1.32
N ALA A 94 9.37 -13.10 -1.41
CA ALA A 94 9.57 -11.76 -0.89
C ALA A 94 9.60 -10.74 -2.04
N ALA A 95 9.08 -9.54 -1.79
CA ALA A 95 9.13 -8.45 -2.75
C ALA A 95 9.24 -7.07 -2.08
N MET A 96 9.81 -6.12 -2.82
CA MET A 96 9.82 -4.70 -2.50
C MET A 96 9.28 -3.91 -3.68
N ALA A 97 8.37 -2.97 -3.41
CA ALA A 97 7.87 -2.02 -4.40
C ALA A 97 8.23 -0.60 -3.99
N LYS A 98 8.93 0.13 -4.87
CA LYS A 98 9.13 1.57 -4.77
C LYS A 98 8.06 2.27 -5.60
N ILE A 99 7.26 3.12 -4.96
CA ILE A 99 6.16 3.83 -5.61
C ILE A 99 6.20 5.32 -5.29
N GLU A 100 5.61 6.11 -6.17
CA GLU A 100 5.30 7.51 -5.93
C GLU A 100 3.80 7.71 -5.81
N LEU A 101 3.39 8.53 -4.85
CA LEU A 101 2.03 9.00 -4.72
C LEU A 101 1.94 10.45 -5.15
N HIS A 102 0.96 10.75 -6.00
CA HIS A 102 0.73 12.08 -6.56
C HIS A 102 -0.68 12.56 -6.25
N ARG A 103 -0.86 13.86 -6.00
CA ARG A 103 -2.16 14.53 -5.89
C ARG A 103 -2.13 15.80 -6.71
N GLU A 104 -3.09 15.96 -7.62
CA GLU A 104 -3.16 17.13 -8.52
C GLU A 104 -1.84 17.35 -9.28
N GLY A 105 -1.20 16.27 -9.72
CA GLY A 105 0.09 16.31 -10.41
C GLY A 105 1.31 16.61 -9.52
N LYS A 106 1.13 16.80 -8.21
CA LYS A 106 2.23 17.02 -7.26
C LYS A 106 2.63 15.71 -6.59
N LEU A 107 3.92 15.40 -6.60
CA LEU A 107 4.51 14.31 -5.83
C LEU A 107 4.40 14.62 -4.32
N ILE A 108 3.74 13.74 -3.57
CA ILE A 108 3.52 13.90 -2.13
C ILE A 108 4.29 12.87 -1.28
N PHE A 109 4.50 11.67 -1.82
CA PHE A 109 5.25 10.62 -1.13
C PHE A 109 6.06 9.78 -2.12
N THR A 110 7.22 9.33 -1.65
CA THR A 110 7.89 8.15 -2.18
C THR A 110 7.84 7.06 -1.11
N ASP A 111 7.14 5.97 -1.40
CA ASP A 111 6.96 4.86 -0.47
C ASP A 111 7.80 3.66 -0.89
N TYR A 112 8.31 2.94 0.11
CA TYR A 112 8.92 1.63 -0.03
C TYR A 112 8.02 0.64 0.68
N LEU A 113 7.32 -0.19 -0.10
CA LEU A 113 6.43 -1.22 0.40
C LEU A 113 7.14 -2.57 0.36
N PHE A 114 7.12 -3.30 1.47
CA PHE A 114 7.58 -4.67 1.52
C PHE A 114 6.40 -5.62 1.55
N LEU A 115 6.50 -6.70 0.78
CA LEU A 115 5.44 -7.69 0.63
C LEU A 115 5.99 -9.11 0.77
N TYR A 116 5.14 -10.00 1.27
CA TYR A 116 5.34 -11.44 1.19
C TYR A 116 4.18 -12.11 0.47
N LYS A 117 4.48 -13.16 -0.30
CA LYS A 117 3.50 -14.09 -0.85
C LYS A 117 3.16 -15.13 0.23
N PHE A 118 1.96 -15.02 0.77
CA PHE A 118 1.35 -16.05 1.60
C PHE A 118 0.69 -17.10 0.70
N LYS A 119 0.17 -18.19 1.30
CA LYS A 119 -0.42 -19.33 0.55
C LYS A 119 -1.34 -18.90 -0.59
N ASP A 120 -2.17 -17.89 -0.36
CA ASP A 120 -3.24 -17.51 -1.29
C ASP A 120 -3.01 -16.17 -2.01
N SER A 121 -2.13 -15.29 -1.49
CA SER A 121 -1.98 -13.94 -2.01
C SER A 121 -0.72 -13.21 -1.50
N TRP A 122 -0.31 -12.20 -2.26
CA TRP A 122 0.64 -11.20 -1.79
C TRP A 122 -0.02 -10.30 -0.74
N LYS A 123 0.73 -9.97 0.30
CA LYS A 123 0.32 -9.01 1.34
C LYS A 123 1.42 -8.03 1.66
N ILE A 124 1.04 -6.77 1.87
CA ILE A 124 1.91 -5.71 2.36
C ILE A 124 2.18 -5.96 3.85
N VAL A 125 3.46 -6.06 4.22
CA VAL A 125 3.91 -6.38 5.58
C VAL A 125 4.65 -5.24 6.26
N ASN A 126 5.20 -4.29 5.50
CA ASN A 126 5.85 -3.10 6.05
C ASN A 126 5.83 -1.94 5.05
N LYS A 127 5.93 -0.72 5.58
CA LYS A 127 6.12 0.49 4.80
C LYS A 127 7.09 1.43 5.51
N ILE A 128 8.02 2.02 4.74
CA ILE A 128 8.68 3.29 5.05
C ILE A 128 8.43 4.29 3.94
N TYR A 129 8.65 5.58 4.20
CA TYR A 129 8.36 6.63 3.22
C TYR A 129 9.24 7.86 3.38
N PHE A 130 9.33 8.62 2.29
CA PHE A 130 9.73 10.02 2.29
C PHE A 130 8.51 10.88 1.93
N ARG A 131 8.27 11.95 2.70
CA ARG A 131 7.24 12.96 2.41
C ARG A 131 7.91 14.15 1.73
N HIS A 132 7.42 14.52 0.55
CA HIS A 132 7.91 15.66 -0.22
C HIS A 132 7.28 16.97 0.24
#